data_AF-A0A949H0T8-F1
#
_entry.id   AF-A0A949H0T8-F1
#
_cell.length_a   1.000
_cell.length_b   1.000
_cell.length_c   1.000
_cell.angle_alpha   90.00
_cell.angle_beta   90.00
_cell.angle_gamma   90.00
#
_symmetry.space_group_name_H-M   'P 1'
#
loop_
_entity.id
_entity.type
_entity.pdbx_description
1 polymer ?
#
loop_
_entity_poly.entity_id
_entity_poly.type
_entity_poly.pdbx_seq_one_letter_code
_entity_poly.pdbx_strand_id
1 'polypeptide(L)'
;MTPASAMMGHRFSWVIGACGIALGACQPAEEISSPAVSPSPLEETAPLSPDAASPPAAGEIRMKPVVFQPVGEPAASATGALSLTAIRPALPDAAPAMSLETQTGLRYQTELAQGGVGLTDDFDWTALFAIPPAQAKASPSALSVDVHKVTGEISGASDAPGLCGARPVRMLAIVTPVEGPDGGRQLRMAVFSADGWPPEDIGGLCGVFAYALPG
;
A
#
# COMPACT_ATOMS: atom_id res chain seq x y z
N MET A 1 40.72 36.86 -28.44
CA MET A 1 40.94 37.61 -27.20
C MET A 1 40.39 36.78 -26.05
N THR A 2 41.27 36.10 -25.34
CA THR A 2 41.14 35.57 -23.97
C THR A 2 42.19 36.37 -23.16
N PRO A 3 42.22 36.43 -21.80
CA PRO A 3 41.57 35.56 -20.82
C PRO A 3 41.08 36.24 -19.50
N ALA A 4 40.49 35.45 -18.60
CA ALA A 4 40.74 35.42 -17.12
C ALA A 4 39.62 34.59 -16.44
N SER A 5 39.91 33.40 -15.92
CA SER A 5 40.49 33.12 -14.58
C SER A 5 39.52 33.46 -13.44
N ALA A 6 38.91 32.47 -12.79
CA ALA A 6 39.45 31.57 -11.74
C ALA A 6 39.31 32.17 -10.34
N MET A 7 38.73 31.39 -9.40
CA MET A 7 39.06 31.21 -7.98
C MET A 7 37.82 30.59 -7.27
N MET A 8 37.82 29.43 -6.61
CA MET A 8 38.66 28.89 -5.51
C MET A 8 38.12 29.26 -4.12
N GLY A 9 38.00 28.24 -3.26
CA GLY A 9 37.75 28.34 -1.81
C GLY A 9 36.28 28.04 -1.43
N HIS A 10 35.93 27.25 -0.41
CA HIS A 10 36.67 26.75 0.74
C HIS A 10 36.11 25.42 1.24
N ARG A 11 37.02 24.58 1.70
CA ARG A 11 36.76 23.44 2.60
C ARG A 11 36.27 23.97 3.95
N PHE A 12 35.30 23.29 4.56
CA PHE A 12 35.20 23.26 6.02
C PHE A 12 35.04 21.82 6.49
N SER A 13 36.13 21.33 7.08
CA SER A 13 36.22 20.14 7.90
C SER A 13 35.97 20.57 9.34
N TRP A 14 35.14 19.83 10.07
CA TRP A 14 35.22 19.78 11.53
C TRP A 14 35.26 18.32 11.97
N VAL A 15 36.06 18.16 13.02
CA VAL A 15 36.75 16.99 13.54
C VAL A 15 36.20 16.74 14.94
N ILE A 16 35.96 15.46 15.25
CA ILE A 16 36.12 14.75 16.54
C ILE A 16 35.35 15.26 17.78
N GLY A 17 34.68 14.31 18.44
CA GLY A 17 34.41 14.36 19.87
C GLY A 17 34.06 12.96 20.42
N ALA A 18 35.03 12.32 21.06
CA ALA A 18 34.99 10.96 21.58
C ALA A 18 34.58 10.87 23.07
N CYS A 19 34.33 9.63 23.50
CA CYS A 19 34.46 9.07 24.86
C CYS A 19 33.44 9.41 25.95
N GLY A 20 32.92 8.33 26.55
CA GLY A 20 32.19 8.33 27.82
C GLY A 20 31.79 6.92 28.25
N ILE A 21 32.77 6.07 28.55
CA ILE A 21 32.58 4.79 29.26
C ILE A 21 32.29 5.10 30.73
N ALA A 22 31.25 4.50 31.31
CA ALA A 22 31.12 4.36 32.76
C ALA A 22 30.73 2.91 33.09
N LEU A 23 31.73 2.16 33.54
CA LEU A 23 31.59 0.91 34.29
C LEU A 23 31.32 1.27 35.75
N GLY A 24 30.33 0.64 36.38
CA GLY A 24 30.05 0.71 37.81
C GLY A 24 29.50 -0.64 38.29
N ALA A 25 30.03 -1.12 39.41
CA ALA A 25 30.15 -2.52 39.82
C ALA A 25 29.05 -3.06 40.78
N CYS A 26 29.05 -4.40 40.94
CA CYS A 26 28.73 -5.25 42.12
C CYS A 26 27.47 -5.03 42.99
N GLN A 27 26.51 -5.99 42.87
CA GLN A 27 25.97 -6.98 43.86
C GLN A 27 25.96 -6.68 45.39
N PRO A 28 25.14 -7.37 46.26
CA PRO A 28 24.34 -8.61 46.07
C PRO A 28 22.90 -8.58 46.66
N ALA A 29 22.28 -9.77 46.65
CA ALA A 29 20.92 -10.17 47.01
C ALA A 29 20.45 -9.89 48.46
N GLU A 30 19.13 -9.76 48.62
CA GLU A 30 18.45 -10.13 49.87
C GLU A 30 17.13 -10.85 49.56
N GLU A 31 16.96 -11.95 50.29
CA GLU A 31 15.95 -12.99 50.23
C GLU A 31 14.87 -12.65 51.26
N ILE A 32 13.59 -12.60 50.89
CA ILE A 32 12.50 -12.64 51.88
C ILE A 32 11.41 -13.59 51.38
N SER A 33 11.11 -14.54 52.26
CA SER A 33 10.33 -15.74 52.09
C SER A 33 8.80 -15.52 52.19
N SER A 34 8.05 -16.21 51.32
CA SER A 34 6.69 -16.81 51.51
C SER A 34 5.44 -15.90 51.65
N PRO A 35 4.19 -16.39 51.40
CA PRO A 35 3.78 -17.77 51.12
C PRO A 35 2.96 -17.99 49.82
N ALA A 36 2.76 -19.27 49.54
CA ALA A 36 2.00 -19.86 48.44
C ALA A 36 0.58 -19.29 48.25
N VAL A 37 0.26 -18.97 46.99
CA VAL A 37 -1.10 -18.95 46.46
C VAL A 37 -1.06 -19.75 45.15
N SER A 38 -1.68 -20.92 45.17
CA SER A 38 -2.03 -21.68 43.97
C SER A 38 -3.36 -21.13 43.45
N PRO A 39 -3.49 -20.89 42.14
CA PRO A 39 -4.61 -21.55 41.46
C PRO A 39 -4.23 -22.05 40.06
N SER A 40 -4.50 -23.35 39.85
CA SER A 40 -5.14 -23.97 38.66
C SER A 40 -4.52 -23.81 37.25
N PRO A 41 -4.69 -24.83 36.38
CA PRO A 41 -3.72 -25.16 35.34
C PRO A 41 -3.77 -24.21 34.15
N LEU A 42 -2.59 -23.87 33.62
CA LEU A 42 -2.42 -23.30 32.29
C LEU A 42 -3.20 -24.16 31.29
N GLU A 43 -4.28 -23.61 30.73
CA GLU A 43 -4.74 -24.04 29.43
C GLU A 43 -3.56 -23.93 28.46
N GLU A 44 -3.27 -25.06 27.87
CA GLU A 44 -2.41 -25.30 26.72
C GLU A 44 -2.52 -24.12 25.75
N THR A 45 -1.46 -23.31 25.67
CA THR A 45 -1.33 -22.27 24.65
C THR A 45 -1.21 -23.00 23.32
N ALA A 46 -2.35 -23.25 22.69
CA ALA A 46 -2.40 -23.71 21.31
C ALA A 46 -1.58 -22.73 20.46
N PRO A 47 -0.70 -23.21 19.57
CA PRO A 47 0.10 -22.35 18.71
C PRO A 47 -0.86 -21.48 17.87
N LEU A 48 -0.62 -20.17 17.89
CA LEU A 48 -1.31 -19.20 17.04
C LEU A 48 -1.13 -19.63 15.58
N SER A 49 -2.17 -20.23 15.00
CA SER A 49 -2.24 -20.45 13.55
C SER A 49 -2.08 -19.10 12.84
N PRO A 50 -1.21 -18.98 11.82
CA PRO A 50 -0.99 -17.74 11.09
C PRO A 50 -2.14 -17.33 10.16
N ASP A 51 -3.36 -17.83 10.36
CA ASP A 51 -4.47 -17.77 9.40
C ASP A 51 -5.74 -17.10 9.94
N ALA A 52 -5.62 -16.27 10.98
CA ALA A 52 -6.73 -15.42 11.38
C ALA A 52 -6.55 -14.04 10.73
N ALA A 53 -7.25 -13.81 9.63
CA ALA A 53 -7.55 -12.44 9.19
C ALA A 53 -8.04 -11.65 10.41
N SER A 54 -7.34 -10.58 10.78
CA SER A 54 -7.70 -9.79 11.95
C SER A 54 -9.19 -9.44 11.90
N PRO A 55 -9.94 -9.69 12.99
CA PRO A 55 -11.35 -9.34 13.02
C PRO A 55 -11.50 -7.84 12.71
N PRO A 56 -12.55 -7.45 11.97
CA PRO A 56 -12.82 -6.03 11.70
C PRO A 56 -12.82 -5.26 13.02
N ALA A 57 -12.25 -4.06 13.01
CA ALA A 57 -12.32 -3.20 14.19
C ALA A 57 -13.80 -2.97 14.53
N ALA A 58 -14.11 -2.84 15.83
CA ALA A 58 -15.50 -2.73 16.28
C ALA A 58 -16.23 -1.62 15.50
N GLY A 59 -17.27 -1.99 14.75
CA GLY A 59 -18.09 -1.08 13.95
C GLY A 59 -17.74 -0.98 12.46
N GLU A 60 -16.67 -1.61 11.97
CA GLU A 60 -16.39 -1.68 10.54
C GLU A 60 -17.34 -2.64 9.82
N ILE A 61 -17.90 -2.20 8.68
CA ILE A 61 -18.73 -3.04 7.82
C ILE A 61 -17.94 -3.42 6.58
N ARG A 62 -17.51 -4.68 6.51
CA ARG A 62 -16.88 -5.25 5.30
C ARG A 62 -17.96 -5.69 4.32
N MET A 63 -17.89 -5.19 3.10
CA MET A 63 -18.79 -5.60 2.03
C MET A 63 -18.44 -6.99 1.51
N LYS A 64 -19.31 -7.59 0.70
CA LYS A 64 -18.98 -8.85 0.02
C LYS A 64 -17.81 -8.62 -0.94
N PRO A 65 -16.80 -9.50 -0.97
CA PRO A 65 -15.71 -9.39 -1.93
C PRO A 65 -16.21 -9.47 -3.37
N VAL A 66 -15.65 -8.62 -4.23
CA VAL A 66 -15.88 -8.61 -5.67
C VAL A 66 -14.60 -9.10 -6.36
N VAL A 67 -14.72 -10.15 -7.18
CA VAL A 67 -13.58 -10.77 -7.85
C VAL A 67 -13.49 -10.30 -9.30
N PHE A 68 -12.30 -9.88 -9.69
CA PHE A 68 -11.95 -9.40 -11.02
C PHE A 68 -10.92 -10.33 -11.65
N GLN A 69 -11.11 -10.64 -12.93
CA GLN A 69 -10.18 -11.51 -13.68
C GLN A 69 -9.10 -10.64 -14.35
N PRO A 70 -7.83 -11.08 -14.35
CA PRO A 70 -6.75 -10.29 -14.95
C PRO A 70 -6.95 -10.17 -16.46
N VAL A 71 -6.60 -9.00 -17.01
CA VAL A 71 -6.56 -8.76 -18.44
C VAL A 71 -5.12 -8.48 -18.86
N GLY A 72 -4.62 -9.34 -19.75
CA GLY A 72 -3.24 -9.29 -20.22
C GLY A 72 -2.23 -9.92 -19.26
N GLU A 73 -1.00 -10.06 -19.74
CA GLU A 73 0.08 -10.74 -19.04
C GLU A 73 0.51 -10.05 -17.73
N PRO A 74 0.64 -8.70 -17.65
CA PRO A 74 1.13 -8.04 -16.44
C PRO A 74 0.29 -8.31 -15.19
N ALA A 75 -1.04 -8.28 -15.31
CA ALA A 75 -1.94 -8.59 -14.19
C ALA A 75 -1.96 -10.09 -13.87
N ALA A 76 -1.96 -10.93 -14.92
CA ALA A 76 -1.99 -12.38 -14.74
C ALA A 76 -0.73 -12.90 -14.02
N SER A 77 0.45 -12.36 -14.33
CA SER A 77 1.73 -12.78 -13.74
C SER A 77 1.97 -12.16 -12.36
N ALA A 78 1.59 -10.91 -12.13
CA ALA A 78 1.83 -10.24 -10.85
C ALA A 78 0.87 -10.70 -9.74
N THR A 79 -0.42 -10.87 -10.06
CA THR A 79 -1.46 -11.11 -9.03
C THR A 79 -2.41 -12.24 -9.34
N GLY A 80 -2.54 -12.65 -10.61
CA GLY A 80 -3.67 -13.47 -11.05
C GLY A 80 -4.99 -12.72 -10.82
N ALA A 81 -6.03 -13.44 -10.43
CA ALA A 81 -7.31 -12.82 -10.04
C ALA A 81 -7.15 -11.88 -8.83
N LEU A 82 -7.97 -10.83 -8.80
CA LEU A 82 -7.96 -9.80 -7.76
C LEU A 82 -9.32 -9.74 -7.09
N SER A 83 -9.35 -9.80 -5.77
CA SER A 83 -10.55 -9.67 -4.95
C SER A 83 -10.53 -8.35 -4.20
N LEU A 84 -11.55 -7.51 -4.37
CA LEU A 84 -11.69 -6.22 -3.69
C LEU A 84 -12.83 -6.29 -2.69
N THR A 85 -12.54 -5.91 -1.45
CA THR A 85 -13.52 -5.76 -0.38
C THR A 85 -13.53 -4.32 0.09
N ALA A 86 -14.61 -3.59 -0.20
CA ALA A 86 -14.80 -2.26 0.37
C ALA A 86 -15.11 -2.37 1.87
N ILE A 87 -14.54 -1.46 2.65
CA ILE A 87 -14.69 -1.39 4.10
C ILE A 87 -15.29 -0.04 4.42
N ARG A 88 -16.52 -0.05 4.95
CA ARG A 88 -17.11 1.18 5.49
C ARG A 88 -16.53 1.43 6.87
N PRO A 89 -15.95 2.63 7.10
CA PRO A 89 -15.37 2.98 8.38
C PRO A 89 -16.44 3.03 9.48
N ALA A 90 -16.04 2.70 10.70
CA ALA A 90 -16.89 2.74 11.88
C ALA A 90 -17.25 4.19 12.30
N LEU A 91 -16.35 5.13 12.02
CA LEU A 91 -16.48 6.55 12.35
C LEU A 91 -16.85 7.35 11.11
N PRO A 92 -17.72 8.37 11.22
CA PRO A 92 -18.15 9.19 10.07
C PRO A 92 -17.02 9.98 9.42
N ASP A 93 -15.98 10.33 10.19
CA ASP A 93 -14.84 11.14 9.71
C ASP A 93 -13.64 10.29 9.26
N ALA A 94 -13.70 8.97 9.39
CA ALA A 94 -12.63 8.10 8.95
C ALA A 94 -12.66 7.91 7.43
N ALA A 95 -11.47 7.83 6.81
CA ALA A 95 -11.35 7.65 5.38
C ALA A 95 -11.97 6.31 4.94
N PRO A 96 -12.67 6.25 3.79
CA PRO A 96 -13.10 4.99 3.19
C PRO A 96 -11.90 4.07 2.98
N ALA A 97 -12.07 2.79 3.31
CA ALA A 97 -11.00 1.81 3.22
C ALA A 97 -11.37 0.66 2.27
N MET A 98 -10.36 -0.05 1.78
CA MET A 98 -10.56 -1.30 1.05
C MET A 98 -9.45 -2.28 1.35
N SER A 99 -9.78 -3.56 1.25
CA SER A 99 -8.82 -4.66 1.20
C SER A 99 -8.77 -5.21 -0.22
N LEU A 100 -7.57 -5.28 -0.79
CA LEU A 100 -7.30 -6.03 -2.01
C LEU A 100 -6.58 -7.32 -1.68
N GLU A 101 -7.03 -8.42 -2.26
CA GLU A 101 -6.41 -9.73 -2.12
C GLU A 101 -6.16 -10.32 -3.49
N THR A 102 -4.93 -10.74 -3.73
CA THR A 102 -4.49 -11.34 -4.98
C THR A 102 -4.61 -12.86 -4.91
N GLN A 103 -4.72 -13.53 -6.06
CA GLN A 103 -4.74 -15.00 -6.12
C GLN A 103 -3.45 -15.63 -5.58
N THR A 104 -2.34 -14.89 -5.60
CA THR A 104 -1.06 -15.32 -5.01
C THR A 104 -1.05 -15.22 -3.48
N GLY A 105 -2.11 -14.69 -2.86
CA GLY A 105 -2.27 -14.59 -1.41
C GLY A 105 -1.74 -13.29 -0.80
N LEU A 106 -1.22 -12.36 -1.61
CA LEU A 106 -0.86 -11.02 -1.12
C LEU A 106 -2.12 -10.23 -0.80
N ARG A 107 -2.13 -9.55 0.34
CA ARG A 107 -3.23 -8.68 0.76
C ARG A 107 -2.73 -7.28 1.06
N TYR A 108 -3.43 -6.29 0.50
CA TYR A 108 -3.19 -4.87 0.72
C TYR A 108 -4.39 -4.26 1.43
N GLN A 109 -4.14 -3.62 2.57
CA GLN A 109 -5.11 -2.78 3.25
C GLN A 109 -4.84 -1.34 2.86
N THR A 110 -5.91 -0.59 2.59
CA THR A 110 -5.77 0.77 2.08
C THR A 110 -6.83 1.69 2.63
N GLU A 111 -6.51 2.98 2.61
CA GLU A 111 -7.41 4.08 2.92
C GLU A 111 -7.40 5.08 1.77
N LEU A 112 -8.53 5.70 1.49
CA LEU A 112 -8.63 6.75 0.48
C LEU A 112 -7.69 7.90 0.87
N ALA A 113 -6.79 8.27 -0.03
CA ALA A 113 -5.82 9.33 0.23
C ALA A 113 -6.53 10.67 0.41
N GLN A 114 -5.95 11.57 1.20
CA GLN A 114 -6.50 12.91 1.36
C GLN A 114 -6.48 13.64 0.01
N GLY A 115 -7.65 14.12 -0.43
CA GLY A 115 -7.81 14.71 -1.76
C GLY A 115 -7.71 13.70 -2.91
N GLY A 116 -7.66 12.39 -2.64
CA GLY A 116 -7.50 11.34 -3.64
C GLY A 116 -8.79 10.89 -4.31
N VAL A 117 -9.90 11.61 -4.18
CA VAL A 117 -11.22 11.20 -4.69
C VAL A 117 -11.55 11.97 -5.95
N GLY A 118 -12.04 11.30 -6.98
CA GLY A 118 -12.60 12.03 -8.12
C GLY A 118 -11.59 12.84 -8.90
N LEU A 119 -10.33 12.39 -8.95
CA LEU A 119 -9.27 13.17 -9.58
C LEU A 119 -9.39 13.13 -11.11
N THR A 120 -9.50 14.31 -11.71
CA THR A 120 -9.66 14.51 -13.15
C THR A 120 -8.54 15.32 -13.80
N ASP A 121 -7.96 16.30 -13.10
CA ASP A 121 -7.11 17.34 -13.73
C ASP A 121 -5.68 17.46 -13.17
N ASP A 122 -5.36 16.80 -12.06
CA ASP A 122 -4.05 16.95 -11.40
C ASP A 122 -2.92 16.15 -12.06
N PHE A 123 -3.29 15.20 -12.92
CA PHE A 123 -2.38 14.23 -13.52
C PHE A 123 -2.95 13.76 -14.86
N ASP A 124 -2.10 13.42 -15.84
CA ASP A 124 -2.58 12.86 -17.11
C ASP A 124 -2.96 11.37 -16.94
N TRP A 125 -4.10 11.17 -16.30
CA TRP A 125 -4.71 9.87 -16.07
C TRP A 125 -5.06 9.16 -17.37
N THR A 126 -5.40 9.93 -18.41
CA THR A 126 -5.75 9.37 -19.70
C THR A 126 -4.56 8.69 -20.37
N ALA A 127 -3.38 9.31 -20.28
CA ALA A 127 -2.14 8.71 -20.75
C ALA A 127 -1.73 7.50 -19.89
N LEU A 128 -1.71 7.65 -18.57
CA LEU A 128 -1.28 6.58 -17.66
C LEU A 128 -2.15 5.33 -17.78
N PHE A 129 -3.46 5.51 -17.78
CA PHE A 129 -4.40 4.41 -17.90
C PHE A 129 -4.74 4.07 -19.35
N ALA A 130 -4.08 4.66 -20.36
CA ALA A 130 -4.38 4.45 -21.78
C ALA A 130 -5.90 4.47 -22.08
N ILE A 131 -6.60 5.49 -21.56
CA ILE A 131 -8.04 5.65 -21.71
C ILE A 131 -8.32 6.28 -23.08
N PRO A 132 -9.22 5.71 -23.91
CA PRO A 132 -9.54 6.27 -25.21
C PRO A 132 -10.03 7.73 -25.10
N PRO A 133 -9.56 8.66 -25.95
CA PRO A 133 -9.97 10.07 -25.88
C PRO A 133 -11.48 10.30 -26.01
N ALA A 134 -12.18 9.39 -26.71
CA ALA A 134 -13.63 9.43 -26.83
C ALA A 134 -14.33 9.20 -25.47
N GLN A 135 -13.82 8.26 -24.67
CA GLN A 135 -14.32 7.99 -23.32
C GLN A 135 -14.01 9.15 -22.37
N ALA A 136 -12.80 9.71 -22.47
CA ALA A 136 -12.40 10.87 -21.66
C ALA A 136 -13.24 12.12 -21.92
N LYS A 137 -13.70 12.30 -23.17
CA LYS A 137 -14.57 13.42 -23.55
C LYS A 137 -16.05 13.19 -23.25
N ALA A 138 -16.48 11.95 -23.08
CA ALA A 138 -17.89 11.59 -22.94
C ALA A 138 -18.52 12.08 -21.63
N SER A 139 -17.73 12.25 -20.56
CA SER A 139 -18.07 13.10 -19.42
C SER A 139 -16.83 13.37 -18.57
N PRO A 140 -16.52 14.62 -18.19
CA PRO A 140 -15.47 14.92 -17.21
C PRO A 140 -15.69 14.20 -15.87
N SER A 141 -16.95 13.89 -15.54
CA SER A 141 -17.35 13.11 -14.36
C SER A 141 -17.42 11.59 -14.58
N ALA A 142 -17.15 11.08 -15.79
CA ALA A 142 -17.19 9.63 -16.08
C ALA A 142 -15.88 8.90 -15.75
N LEU A 143 -14.77 9.64 -15.59
CA LEU A 143 -13.47 9.08 -15.22
C LEU A 143 -13.04 9.70 -13.90
N SER A 144 -13.63 9.19 -12.82
CA SER A 144 -13.15 9.41 -11.46
C SER A 144 -11.98 8.47 -11.22
N VAL A 145 -10.81 9.00 -10.89
CA VAL A 145 -9.72 8.21 -10.33
C VAL A 145 -9.74 8.34 -8.83
N ASP A 146 -9.82 7.21 -8.13
CA ASP A 146 -9.69 7.13 -6.69
C ASP A 146 -8.28 6.66 -6.34
N VAL A 147 -7.59 7.43 -5.51
CA VAL A 147 -6.24 7.15 -5.05
C VAL A 147 -6.29 6.73 -3.59
N HIS A 148 -5.76 5.56 -3.32
CA HIS A 148 -5.69 4.96 -2.02
C HIS A 148 -4.24 4.83 -1.55
N LYS A 149 -4.00 5.18 -0.29
CA LYS A 149 -2.76 4.90 0.42
C LYS A 149 -2.81 3.48 0.98
N VAL A 150 -1.75 2.71 0.75
CA VAL A 150 -1.57 1.39 1.37
C VAL A 150 -1.11 1.57 2.81
N THR A 151 -1.93 1.08 3.74
CA THR A 151 -1.69 1.15 5.19
C THR A 151 -1.14 -0.16 5.75
N GLY A 152 -1.33 -1.27 5.02
CA GLY A 152 -0.75 -2.56 5.37
C GLY A 152 -0.54 -3.44 4.15
N GLU A 153 0.55 -4.18 4.14
CA GLU A 153 0.86 -5.20 3.15
C GLU A 153 1.15 -6.50 3.90
N ILE A 154 0.40 -7.54 3.57
CA ILE A 154 0.50 -8.86 4.18
C ILE A 154 0.90 -9.82 3.08
N SER A 155 2.10 -10.40 3.21
CA SER A 155 2.57 -11.42 2.30
C SER A 155 1.78 -12.71 2.49
N GLY A 156 1.36 -13.33 1.39
CA GLY A 156 0.85 -14.69 1.41
C GLY A 156 1.98 -15.70 1.55
N ALA A 157 1.64 -16.99 1.54
CA ALA A 157 2.62 -18.09 1.56
C ALA A 157 3.43 -18.25 0.25
N SER A 158 3.24 -17.35 -0.72
CA SER A 158 3.81 -17.41 -2.06
C SER A 158 5.00 -16.46 -2.20
N ASP A 159 6.06 -16.90 -2.89
CA ASP A 159 7.21 -16.08 -3.29
C ASP A 159 6.91 -15.13 -4.46
N ALA A 160 5.63 -14.89 -4.78
CA ALA A 160 5.23 -14.01 -5.87
C ALA A 160 5.77 -12.59 -5.61
N PRO A 161 6.38 -11.93 -6.63
CA PRO A 161 7.04 -10.65 -6.47
C PRO A 161 6.08 -9.49 -6.16
N GLY A 162 4.77 -9.71 -6.06
CA GLY A 162 3.79 -8.66 -5.78
C GLY A 162 3.69 -7.57 -6.85
N LEU A 163 2.90 -6.53 -6.55
CA LEU A 163 2.57 -5.48 -7.53
C LEU A 163 3.74 -4.51 -7.79
N CYS A 164 4.74 -4.48 -6.91
CA CYS A 164 5.91 -3.61 -7.00
C CYS A 164 7.25 -4.36 -7.00
N GLY A 165 7.24 -5.68 -7.22
CA GLY A 165 8.45 -6.48 -7.05
C GLY A 165 8.85 -6.53 -5.57
N ALA A 166 10.16 -6.50 -5.32
CA ALA A 166 10.70 -6.44 -3.96
C ALA A 166 10.43 -5.11 -3.22
N ARG A 167 9.80 -4.12 -3.85
CA ARG A 167 9.50 -2.82 -3.23
C ARG A 167 8.08 -2.84 -2.63
N PRO A 168 7.87 -2.22 -1.45
CA PRO A 168 6.54 -2.12 -0.87
C PRO A 168 5.63 -1.28 -1.76
N VAL A 169 4.36 -1.68 -1.83
CA VAL A 169 3.33 -0.84 -2.43
C VAL A 169 2.95 0.24 -1.43
N ARG A 170 2.86 1.48 -1.88
CA ARG A 170 2.52 2.63 -1.02
C ARG A 170 1.25 3.33 -1.44
N MET A 171 0.97 3.38 -2.74
CA MET A 171 -0.26 3.99 -3.27
C MET A 171 -0.83 3.17 -4.41
N LEU A 172 -2.16 3.21 -4.54
CA LEU A 172 -2.93 2.61 -5.63
C LEU A 172 -3.84 3.68 -6.22
N ALA A 173 -3.76 3.94 -7.52
CA ALA A 173 -4.77 4.73 -8.22
C ALA A 173 -5.67 3.78 -9.01
N ILE A 174 -6.98 3.88 -8.83
CA ILE A 174 -7.97 2.98 -9.42
C ILE A 174 -8.94 3.80 -10.27
N VAL A 175 -9.18 3.34 -11.48
CA VAL A 175 -10.21 3.87 -12.37
C VAL A 175 -11.12 2.76 -12.84
N THR A 176 -12.43 2.98 -12.73
CA THR A 176 -13.46 2.02 -13.14
C THR A 176 -14.81 2.72 -13.31
N PRO A 177 -15.63 2.38 -14.32
CA PRO A 177 -15.31 1.49 -15.43
C PRO A 177 -14.50 2.20 -16.52
N VAL A 178 -13.55 1.50 -17.16
CA VAL A 178 -12.88 1.97 -18.39
C VAL A 178 -13.08 0.99 -19.53
N GLU A 179 -13.17 1.48 -20.77
CA GLU A 179 -13.24 0.61 -21.94
C GLU A 179 -11.84 0.09 -22.29
N GLY A 180 -11.71 -1.22 -22.38
CA GLY A 180 -10.50 -1.89 -22.81
C GLY A 180 -10.27 -1.77 -24.33
N PRO A 181 -9.05 -2.07 -24.81
CA PRO A 181 -8.76 -2.10 -26.24
C PRO A 181 -9.67 -3.08 -27.00
N ASP A 182 -10.12 -4.15 -26.34
CA ASP A 182 -11.01 -5.17 -26.92
C ASP A 182 -12.50 -4.84 -26.75
N GLY A 183 -12.85 -3.63 -26.29
CA GLY A 183 -14.24 -3.18 -26.07
C GLY A 183 -14.91 -3.70 -24.78
N GLY A 184 -14.23 -4.53 -24.00
CA GLY A 184 -14.71 -4.97 -22.68
C GLY A 184 -14.55 -3.90 -21.59
N ARG A 185 -15.44 -3.87 -20.59
CA ARG A 185 -15.33 -2.95 -19.44
C ARG A 185 -14.34 -3.50 -18.40
N GLN A 186 -13.46 -2.63 -17.93
CA GLN A 186 -12.34 -2.98 -17.07
C GLN A 186 -12.25 -2.06 -15.84
N LEU A 187 -11.64 -2.57 -14.78
CA LEU A 187 -10.97 -1.79 -13.75
C LEU A 187 -9.50 -1.69 -14.15
N ARG A 188 -8.92 -0.48 -14.08
CA ARG A 188 -7.47 -0.29 -14.21
C ARG A 188 -6.89 0.26 -12.93
N MET A 189 -5.75 -0.26 -12.53
CA MET A 189 -5.06 0.07 -11.29
C MET A 189 -3.60 0.38 -11.57
N ALA A 190 -3.18 1.59 -11.22
CA ALA A 190 -1.78 2.00 -11.24
C ALA A 190 -1.22 1.87 -9.82
N VAL A 191 -0.03 1.31 -9.71
CA VAL A 191 0.59 0.96 -8.43
C VAL A 191 1.87 1.74 -8.27
N PHE A 192 2.06 2.37 -7.13
CA PHE A 192 3.23 3.19 -6.84
C PHE A 192 3.94 2.74 -5.57
N SER A 193 5.27 2.79 -5.58
CA SER A 193 6.12 2.59 -4.39
C SER A 193 6.41 3.90 -3.65
N ALA A 194 5.99 5.05 -4.18
CA ALA A 194 6.13 6.36 -3.54
C ALA A 194 5.03 6.59 -2.50
N ASP A 195 5.37 7.26 -1.39
CA ASP A 195 4.53 7.42 -0.20
C ASP A 195 3.74 8.74 -0.13
N GLY A 196 3.90 9.61 -1.13
CA GLY A 196 3.22 10.89 -1.25
C GLY A 196 2.16 10.95 -2.36
N TRP A 197 1.09 11.70 -2.11
CA TRP A 197 0.10 12.08 -3.12
C TRP A 197 -0.18 13.59 -3.05
N PRO A 198 -0.24 14.31 -4.19
CA PRO A 198 0.11 13.84 -5.53
C PRO A 198 1.60 13.48 -5.64
N PRO A 199 1.99 12.56 -6.54
CA PRO A 199 3.37 12.17 -6.70
C PRO A 199 4.15 13.34 -7.31
N GLU A 200 5.31 13.67 -6.74
CA GLU A 200 6.20 14.72 -7.29
C GLU A 200 6.74 14.33 -8.67
N ASP A 201 6.93 13.02 -8.91
CA ASP A 201 7.23 12.45 -10.21
C ASP A 201 6.66 11.02 -10.36
N ILE A 202 6.58 10.53 -11.60
CA ILE A 202 6.09 9.17 -11.92
C ILE A 202 7.12 8.07 -11.68
N GLY A 203 8.33 8.39 -11.20
CA GLY A 203 9.43 7.44 -10.98
C GLY A 203 9.12 6.35 -9.96
N GLY A 204 8.09 6.56 -9.14
CA GLY A 204 7.54 5.56 -8.23
C GLY A 204 6.57 4.55 -8.87
N LEU A 205 6.20 4.69 -10.15
CA LEU A 205 5.26 3.78 -10.82
C LEU A 205 5.86 2.39 -10.97
N CYS A 206 5.21 1.40 -10.38
CA CYS A 206 5.56 -0.01 -10.50
C CYS A 206 4.94 -0.65 -11.74
N GLY A 207 3.70 -0.27 -12.06
CA GLY A 207 2.97 -0.80 -13.20
C GLY A 207 1.52 -0.35 -13.22
N VAL A 208 0.88 -0.61 -14.36
CA VAL A 208 -0.56 -0.45 -14.57
C VAL A 208 -1.14 -1.81 -14.91
N PHE A 209 -2.15 -2.21 -14.14
CA PHE A 209 -2.77 -3.53 -14.20
C PHE A 209 -4.23 -3.37 -14.58
N ALA A 210 -4.71 -4.23 -15.49
CA ALA A 210 -6.09 -4.22 -15.95
C ALA A 210 -6.81 -5.49 -15.52
N TYR A 211 -8.07 -5.35 -15.12
CA TYR A 211 -8.92 -6.45 -14.72
C TYR A 211 -10.31 -6.29 -15.33
N ALA A 212 -10.91 -7.39 -15.78
CA ALA A 212 -12.26 -7.41 -16.31
C ALA A 212 -13.26 -7.22 -15.17
N LEU A 213 -14.27 -6.36 -15.38
CA LEU A 213 -15.37 -6.24 -14.45
C LEU A 213 -16.17 -7.56 -14.39
N PRO A 214 -16.67 -7.95 -13.20
CA PRO A 214 -17.57 -9.09 -13.10
C PRO A 214 -18.83 -8.84 -13.94
N GLY A 215 -19.28 -9.89 -14.65
CA GLY A 215 -20.49 -9.88 -15.47
C GLY A 215 -21.78 -10.10 -14.69
#